data_AF-A0A8S3VHU1-F1
#
_entry.id   AF-A0A8S3VHU1-F1
#
_cell.length_a   1.000
_cell.length_b   1.000
_cell.length_c   1.000
_cell.angle_alpha   90.00
_cell.angle_beta   90.00
_cell.angle_gamma   90.00
#
_symmetry.space_group_name_H-M   'P 1'
#
loop_
_entity.id
_entity.type
_entity.pdbx_description
1 polymer ?
#
loop_
_entity_poly.entity_id
_entity_poly.type
_entity_poly.pdbx_seq_one_letter_code
_entity_poly.pdbx_strand_id
1 'polypeptide(L)'
;MAHIKYTRDDLLTKPTGGSFNEVQEDLISILKRVEFVPDIDGDLRIASKFRDPTNELMRLMLADSEFPATEYKDKKWIFFLRIIGLQTEITPEMTLQFANDIELIGRNGITTENEKDLKSKSKLLVDHIFSQLEVDANMLRSLNTIKFIPTHTIYDWKSRICSQANEAELISFCNSTLSYKQDLCWTRCSLIPEWANPLNHLNQYHYVGMKKYEEMFQHLKILEEPEFRDVVRHVQNICDNMNALIPTIQEDEHLASRIETLMTKIYEWLHRKMNDGSNKDSMKRTLYEKPIMFLPVDKLFVPCYRVAIHLKEEDVIKPYLVEVPSKYASFSIYLNALVCKDRLMFVVLFMY
;
A
#
# COMPACT_ATOMS: atom_id res chain seq x y z
N MET A 1 13.33 44.48 -19.75
CA MET A 1 13.20 44.20 -18.29
C MET A 1 12.50 45.31 -17.49
N ALA A 2 12.91 46.58 -17.59
CA ALA A 2 12.34 47.67 -16.77
C ALA A 2 10.82 47.84 -16.94
N HIS A 3 10.32 47.77 -18.18
CA HIS A 3 8.88 47.91 -18.46
C HIS A 3 8.03 46.80 -17.84
N ILE A 4 8.47 45.53 -17.91
CA ILE A 4 7.73 44.41 -17.29
C ILE A 4 7.75 44.52 -15.76
N LYS A 5 8.88 44.96 -15.17
CA LYS A 5 8.94 45.24 -13.73
C LYS A 5 7.95 46.33 -13.33
N TYR A 6 7.89 47.43 -14.08
CA TYR A 6 6.90 48.50 -13.87
C TYR A 6 5.46 47.99 -14.03
N THR A 7 5.20 47.17 -15.06
CA THR A 7 3.87 46.56 -15.24
C THR A 7 3.46 45.71 -14.04
N ARG A 8 4.39 44.90 -13.51
CA ARG A 8 4.17 44.09 -12.31
C ARG A 8 3.95 44.94 -11.06
N ASP A 9 4.82 45.92 -10.84
CA ASP A 9 4.92 46.64 -9.56
C ASP A 9 3.94 47.80 -9.45
N ASP A 10 3.51 48.38 -10.58
CA ASP A 10 2.70 49.60 -10.61
C ASP A 10 1.35 49.40 -11.33
N LEU A 11 1.33 48.71 -12.48
CA LEU A 11 0.11 48.61 -13.30
C LEU A 11 -0.82 47.46 -12.92
N LEU A 12 -0.28 46.29 -12.54
CA LEU A 12 -1.05 45.09 -12.15
C LEU A 12 -1.04 44.87 -10.63
N THR A 13 -1.08 45.95 -9.85
CA THR A 13 -1.33 45.87 -8.42
C THR A 13 -2.83 45.70 -8.17
N LYS A 14 -3.22 44.59 -7.52
CA LYS A 14 -4.61 44.45 -7.05
C LYS A 14 -4.83 45.45 -5.91
N PRO A 15 -5.89 46.28 -5.95
CA PRO A 15 -6.37 46.97 -4.76
C PRO A 15 -6.72 45.93 -3.69
N THR A 16 -6.44 46.23 -2.42
CA THR A 16 -6.71 45.32 -1.30
C THR A 16 -8.20 44.92 -1.31
N GLY A 17 -8.51 43.66 -1.66
CA GLY A 17 -9.88 43.16 -1.75
C GLY A 17 -10.68 43.50 -3.01
N GLY A 18 -10.05 44.06 -4.06
CA GLY A 18 -10.71 44.45 -5.33
C GLY A 18 -10.45 43.51 -6.52
N SER A 19 -11.24 43.67 -7.58
CA SER A 19 -10.98 43.08 -8.90
C SER A 19 -10.05 43.97 -9.73
N PHE A 20 -9.50 43.43 -10.82
CA PHE A 20 -8.85 44.25 -11.83
C PHE A 20 -9.90 45.10 -12.55
N ASN A 21 -9.52 46.31 -12.98
CA ASN A 21 -10.35 47.14 -13.84
C ASN A 21 -10.22 46.69 -15.31
N GLU A 22 -11.06 47.23 -16.19
CA GLU A 22 -11.11 46.87 -17.62
C GLU A 22 -9.74 47.01 -18.32
N VAL A 23 -9.02 48.09 -18.06
CA VAL A 23 -7.68 48.33 -18.64
C VAL A 23 -6.66 47.30 -18.15
N GLN A 24 -6.71 46.92 -16.88
CA GLN A 24 -5.86 45.89 -16.31
C GLN A 24 -6.21 44.51 -16.88
N GLU A 25 -7.50 44.19 -17.06
CA GLU A 25 -7.94 42.94 -17.68
C GLU A 25 -7.48 42.84 -19.15
N ASP A 26 -7.60 43.93 -19.91
CA ASP A 26 -7.10 44.02 -21.29
C ASP A 26 -5.59 43.77 -21.33
N LEU A 27 -4.84 44.42 -20.44
CA LEU A 27 -3.39 44.23 -20.32
C LEU A 27 -3.03 42.79 -19.93
N ILE A 28 -3.76 42.18 -19.00
CA ILE A 28 -3.59 40.76 -18.64
C ILE A 28 -3.85 39.87 -19.85
N SER A 29 -4.88 40.15 -20.66
CA SER A 29 -5.21 39.38 -21.85
C SER A 29 -4.08 39.39 -22.89
N ILE A 30 -3.41 40.53 -23.02
CA ILE A 30 -2.25 40.71 -23.90
C ILE A 30 -1.05 39.94 -23.33
N LEU A 31 -0.72 40.15 -22.04
CA LEU A 31 0.43 39.52 -21.40
C LEU A 31 0.36 37.99 -21.37
N LYS A 32 -0.85 37.41 -21.33
CA LYS A 32 -1.08 35.96 -21.48
C LYS A 32 -0.55 35.37 -22.79
N ARG A 33 -0.35 36.21 -23.82
CA ARG A 33 0.03 35.80 -25.18
C ARG A 33 1.42 36.27 -25.60
N VAL A 34 2.10 37.06 -24.78
CA VAL A 34 3.40 37.64 -25.09
C VAL A 34 4.53 36.79 -24.51
N GLU A 35 5.54 36.52 -25.34
CA GLU A 35 6.76 35.83 -24.92
C GLU A 35 7.70 36.84 -24.24
N PHE A 36 7.87 36.71 -22.93
CA PHE A 36 8.78 37.56 -22.16
C PHE A 36 9.34 36.91 -20.90
N VAL A 37 8.91 35.69 -20.59
CA VAL A 37 9.40 34.93 -19.44
C VAL A 37 10.51 34.01 -19.94
N PRO A 38 11.77 34.24 -19.55
CA PRO A 38 12.88 33.39 -19.97
C PRO A 38 12.79 31.99 -19.34
N ASP A 39 13.10 30.97 -20.13
CA ASP A 39 13.43 29.63 -19.65
C ASP A 39 14.88 29.55 -19.14
N ILE A 40 15.36 28.33 -18.85
CA ILE A 40 16.71 28.10 -18.33
C ILE A 40 17.82 28.44 -19.33
N ASP A 41 17.52 28.40 -20.63
CA ASP A 41 18.44 28.72 -21.71
C ASP A 41 18.38 30.21 -22.10
N GLY A 42 17.40 30.94 -21.55
CA GLY A 42 17.18 32.36 -21.77
C GLY A 42 16.20 32.67 -22.90
N ASP A 43 15.59 31.64 -23.51
CA ASP A 43 14.59 31.82 -24.55
C ASP A 43 13.28 32.33 -23.93
N LEU A 44 12.70 33.35 -24.55
CA LEU A 44 11.47 33.97 -24.05
C LEU A 44 10.27 33.11 -24.42
N ARG A 45 9.42 32.81 -23.43
CA ARG A 45 8.18 32.07 -23.59
C ARG A 45 7.02 32.82 -22.93
N ILE A 46 5.80 32.41 -23.27
CA ILE A 46 4.59 32.85 -22.57
C ILE A 46 4.54 32.19 -21.19
N ALA A 47 3.96 32.87 -20.20
CA ALA A 47 3.89 32.37 -18.81
C ALA A 47 3.20 30.99 -18.69
N SER A 48 2.21 30.72 -19.55
CA SER A 48 1.48 29.46 -19.57
C SER A 48 2.28 28.27 -20.11
N LYS A 49 3.51 28.45 -20.56
CA LYS A 49 4.42 27.33 -20.83
C LYS A 49 5.11 26.80 -19.58
N PHE A 50 5.05 27.54 -18.46
CA PHE A 50 5.73 27.16 -17.24
C PHE A 50 4.79 26.69 -16.14
N ARG A 51 5.38 25.95 -15.22
CA ARG A 51 4.78 25.43 -13.99
C ARG A 51 5.12 26.30 -12.80
N ASP A 52 4.27 26.26 -11.79
CA ASP A 52 4.50 26.99 -10.56
C ASP A 52 5.60 26.33 -9.69
N PRO A 53 6.76 26.97 -9.50
CA PRO A 53 7.86 26.42 -8.71
C PRO A 53 7.58 26.43 -7.20
N THR A 54 6.44 26.96 -6.74
CA THR A 54 6.04 26.85 -5.34
C THR A 54 5.22 25.59 -5.07
N ASN A 55 4.75 24.90 -6.12
CA ASN A 55 4.11 23.59 -5.99
C ASN A 55 5.18 22.52 -5.77
N GLU A 56 5.18 21.92 -4.58
CA GLU A 56 6.21 20.95 -4.19
C GLU A 56 6.21 19.70 -5.07
N LEU A 57 5.04 19.18 -5.44
CA LEU A 57 4.94 17.99 -6.28
C LEU A 57 5.45 18.27 -7.69
N MET A 58 5.07 19.40 -8.30
CA MET A 58 5.56 19.77 -9.62
C MET A 58 7.08 19.86 -9.62
N ARG A 59 7.69 20.56 -8.64
CA ARG A 59 9.14 20.67 -8.53
C ARG A 59 9.83 19.32 -8.39
N LEU A 60 9.23 18.40 -7.66
CA LEU A 60 9.82 17.09 -7.41
C LEU A 60 9.72 16.18 -8.65
N MET A 61 8.65 16.34 -9.44
CA MET A 61 8.33 15.45 -10.57
C MET A 61 8.84 15.95 -11.93
N LEU A 62 9.08 17.25 -12.08
CA LEU A 62 9.40 17.87 -13.38
C LEU A 62 10.85 18.33 -13.47
N ALA A 63 11.35 18.41 -14.70
CA ALA A 63 12.66 18.97 -14.98
C ALA A 63 12.69 20.48 -14.72
N ASP A 64 13.87 21.02 -14.40
CA ASP A 64 14.05 22.45 -14.13
C ASP A 64 13.64 23.36 -15.31
N SER A 65 13.68 22.84 -16.54
CA SER A 65 13.25 23.52 -17.77
C SER A 65 11.73 23.80 -17.81
N GLU A 66 10.93 23.10 -17.01
CA GLU A 66 9.48 23.31 -16.91
C GLU A 66 9.12 24.53 -16.05
N PHE A 67 10.12 25.17 -15.43
CA PHE A 67 9.95 26.33 -14.55
C PHE A 67 10.58 27.59 -15.15
N PRO A 68 10.10 28.79 -14.77
CA PRO A 68 10.72 30.04 -15.20
C PRO A 68 12.18 30.14 -14.73
N ALA A 69 13.01 30.94 -15.40
CA ALA A 69 14.37 31.22 -14.96
C ALA A 69 14.42 31.73 -13.50
N THR A 70 15.55 31.52 -12.83
CA THR A 70 15.73 31.77 -11.39
C THR A 70 15.31 33.18 -10.94
N GLU A 71 15.55 34.20 -11.77
CA GLU A 71 15.17 35.59 -11.49
C GLU A 71 13.65 35.85 -11.48
N TYR A 72 12.84 34.92 -11.99
CA TYR A 72 11.37 34.94 -11.97
C TYR A 72 10.76 34.03 -10.89
N LYS A 73 11.59 33.42 -10.02
CA LYS A 73 11.12 32.52 -8.96
C LYS A 73 10.80 33.23 -7.63
N ASP A 74 11.00 34.55 -7.54
CA ASP A 74 10.63 35.30 -6.33
C ASP A 74 9.10 35.46 -6.17
N LYS A 75 8.64 35.69 -4.94
CA LYS A 75 7.20 35.73 -4.61
C LYS A 75 6.40 36.73 -5.45
N LYS A 76 6.96 37.91 -5.75
CA LYS A 76 6.27 38.94 -6.55
C LYS A 76 6.14 38.49 -8.00
N TRP A 77 7.20 37.91 -8.56
CA TRP A 77 7.15 37.34 -9.90
C TRP A 77 6.17 36.18 -10.00
N ILE A 78 6.20 35.22 -9.09
CA ILE A 78 5.26 34.10 -9.12
C ILE A 78 3.81 34.59 -9.04
N PHE A 79 3.50 35.53 -8.15
CA PHE A 79 2.16 36.10 -8.07
C PHE A 79 1.72 36.74 -9.40
N PHE A 80 2.61 37.52 -10.02
CA PHE A 80 2.36 38.14 -11.31
C PHE A 80 2.18 37.12 -12.43
N LEU A 81 3.06 36.12 -12.52
CA LEU A 81 3.00 35.07 -13.52
C LEU A 81 1.71 34.25 -13.42
N ARG A 82 1.21 33.98 -12.20
CA ARG A 82 -0.10 33.35 -11.97
C ARG A 82 -1.25 34.12 -12.59
N ILE A 83 -1.26 35.46 -12.44
CA ILE A 83 -2.30 36.32 -13.03
C ILE A 83 -2.35 36.16 -14.56
N ILE A 84 -1.19 36.02 -15.19
CA ILE A 84 -1.05 35.95 -16.65
C ILE A 84 -0.90 34.50 -17.17
N GLY A 85 -1.27 33.50 -16.37
CA GLY A 85 -1.48 32.13 -16.86
C GLY A 85 -0.40 31.10 -16.54
N LEU A 86 0.52 31.35 -15.59
CA LEU A 86 1.38 30.31 -15.03
C LEU A 86 0.54 29.13 -14.55
N GLN A 87 0.93 27.90 -14.90
CA GLN A 87 0.13 26.73 -14.56
C GLN A 87 0.36 26.33 -13.09
N THR A 88 -0.66 26.51 -12.26
CA THR A 88 -0.61 26.23 -10.81
C THR A 88 -1.25 24.90 -10.42
N GLU A 89 -2.18 24.42 -11.23
CA GLU A 89 -2.99 23.24 -10.94
C GLU A 89 -2.33 21.98 -11.50
N ILE A 90 -2.44 20.89 -10.75
CA ILE A 90 -2.07 19.55 -11.20
C ILE A 90 -3.34 18.92 -11.76
N THR A 91 -3.35 18.69 -13.07
CA THR A 91 -4.51 18.08 -13.74
C THR A 91 -4.50 16.55 -13.56
N PRO A 92 -5.65 15.87 -13.74
CA PRO A 92 -5.69 14.41 -13.73
C PRO A 92 -4.69 13.75 -14.70
N GLU A 93 -4.49 14.34 -15.88
CA GLU A 93 -3.52 13.85 -16.87
C GLU A 93 -2.09 13.97 -16.35
N MET A 94 -1.76 15.08 -15.66
CA MET A 94 -0.46 15.24 -15.02
C MET A 94 -0.25 14.24 -13.89
N THR A 95 -1.28 13.99 -13.08
CA THR A 95 -1.24 12.95 -12.03
C THR A 95 -0.95 11.57 -12.61
N LEU A 96 -1.61 11.21 -13.72
CA LEU A 96 -1.36 9.95 -14.41
C LEU A 96 0.04 9.90 -15.01
N GLN A 97 0.53 11.01 -15.60
CA GLN A 97 1.88 11.08 -16.12
C GLN A 97 2.91 10.85 -15.00
N PHE A 98 2.76 11.53 -13.86
CA PHE A 98 3.62 11.37 -12.69
C PHE A 98 3.66 9.92 -12.18
N ALA A 99 2.51 9.25 -12.12
CA ALA A 99 2.46 7.84 -11.74
C ALA A 99 3.22 6.94 -12.73
N ASN A 100 3.06 7.17 -14.04
CA ASN A 100 3.77 6.43 -15.07
C ASN A 100 5.28 6.68 -15.06
N ASP A 101 5.72 7.92 -14.81
CA ASP A 101 7.14 8.26 -14.71
C ASP A 101 7.80 7.54 -13.53
N ILE A 102 7.14 7.49 -12.37
CA ILE A 102 7.59 6.73 -11.19
C ILE A 102 7.68 5.24 -11.53
N GLU A 103 6.65 4.67 -12.18
CA GLU A 103 6.65 3.27 -12.62
C GLU A 103 7.83 2.97 -13.57
N LEU A 104 8.09 3.87 -14.53
CA LEU A 104 9.20 3.73 -15.48
C LEU A 104 10.55 3.74 -14.76
N ILE A 105 10.74 4.64 -13.78
CA ILE A 105 11.95 4.66 -12.94
C ILE A 105 12.10 3.32 -12.20
N GLY A 106 11.02 2.81 -11.59
CA GLY A 106 11.05 1.52 -10.89
C GLY A 106 11.38 0.34 -11.81
N ARG A 107 10.85 0.32 -13.05
CA ARG A 107 11.16 -0.69 -14.06
C ARG A 107 12.63 -0.66 -14.50
N ASN A 108 13.25 0.51 -14.50
CA ASN A 108 14.66 0.68 -14.82
C ASN A 108 15.59 0.26 -13.67
N GLY A 109 15.02 -0.09 -12.50
CA GLY A 109 15.73 -0.59 -11.34
C GLY A 109 15.71 0.40 -10.17
N ILE A 110 15.40 -0.13 -8.98
CA ILE A 110 15.50 0.60 -7.73
C ILE A 110 16.89 0.33 -7.13
N THR A 111 17.65 1.39 -6.91
CA THR A 111 18.96 1.36 -6.26
C THR A 111 18.88 2.02 -4.89
N THR A 112 19.84 1.75 -4.02
CA THR A 112 19.94 2.42 -2.71
C THR A 112 20.06 3.94 -2.83
N GLU A 113 20.60 4.43 -3.94
CA GLU A 113 20.76 5.86 -4.23
C GLU A 113 19.44 6.53 -4.62
N ASN A 114 18.59 5.86 -5.42
CA ASN A 114 17.34 6.44 -5.92
C ASN A 114 16.11 6.11 -5.05
N GLU A 115 16.19 5.10 -4.18
CA GLU A 115 15.05 4.62 -3.39
C GLU A 115 14.38 5.74 -2.57
N LYS A 116 15.18 6.58 -1.92
CA LYS A 116 14.67 7.68 -1.08
C LYS A 116 13.92 8.72 -1.91
N ASP A 117 14.46 9.09 -3.07
CA ASP A 117 13.83 10.04 -3.99
C ASP A 117 12.53 9.44 -4.55
N LEU A 118 12.57 8.20 -5.02
CA LEU A 118 11.43 7.47 -5.56
C LEU A 118 10.29 7.36 -4.54
N LYS A 119 10.61 7.03 -3.28
CA LYS A 119 9.64 6.99 -2.19
C LYS A 119 9.05 8.36 -1.89
N SER A 120 9.85 9.42 -1.94
CA SER A 120 9.37 10.79 -1.70
C SER A 120 8.42 11.24 -2.82
N LYS A 121 8.76 10.97 -4.08
CA LYS A 121 7.90 11.19 -5.25
C LYS A 121 6.56 10.47 -5.12
N SER A 122 6.62 9.17 -4.83
CA SER A 122 5.45 8.32 -4.65
C SER A 122 4.54 8.83 -3.53
N LYS A 123 5.12 9.17 -2.38
CA LYS A 123 4.38 9.67 -1.22
C LYS A 123 3.69 11.00 -1.54
N LEU A 124 4.42 11.97 -2.08
CA LEU A 124 3.87 13.28 -2.37
C LEU A 124 2.76 13.22 -3.44
N LEU A 125 2.88 12.31 -4.40
CA LEU A 125 1.83 12.06 -5.39
C LEU A 125 0.58 11.46 -4.74
N VAL A 126 0.73 10.48 -3.84
CA VAL A 126 -0.40 9.90 -3.09
C VAL A 126 -1.08 10.93 -2.18
N ASP A 127 -0.29 11.73 -1.46
CA ASP A 127 -0.80 12.82 -0.61
C ASP A 127 -1.60 13.82 -1.47
N HIS A 128 -1.11 14.15 -2.67
CA HIS A 128 -1.84 14.99 -3.61
C HIS A 128 -3.17 14.35 -4.05
N ILE A 129 -3.16 13.08 -4.48
CA ILE A 129 -4.36 12.38 -4.95
C ILE A 129 -5.45 12.36 -3.86
N PHE A 130 -5.08 12.09 -2.61
CA PHE A 130 -6.06 11.92 -1.54
C PHE A 130 -6.47 13.21 -0.84
N SER A 131 -5.67 14.29 -0.95
CA SER A 131 -6.01 15.61 -0.42
C SER A 131 -7.02 16.40 -1.27
N GLN A 132 -7.28 15.98 -2.52
CA GLN A 132 -8.28 16.62 -3.38
C GLN A 132 -9.68 16.57 -2.75
N LEU A 133 -10.43 17.67 -2.80
CA LEU A 133 -11.78 17.74 -2.22
C LEU A 133 -12.73 16.74 -2.90
N GLU A 134 -12.69 16.71 -4.23
CA GLU A 134 -13.45 15.80 -5.08
C GLU A 134 -12.51 14.77 -5.70
N VAL A 135 -12.99 13.54 -5.80
CA VAL A 135 -12.23 12.41 -6.33
C VAL A 135 -12.66 12.16 -7.77
N ASP A 136 -11.75 12.29 -8.72
CA ASP A 136 -12.01 11.87 -10.09
C ASP A 136 -11.97 10.33 -10.19
N ALA A 137 -13.15 9.73 -10.29
CA ALA A 137 -13.31 8.29 -10.43
C ALA A 137 -12.62 7.70 -11.69
N ASN A 138 -12.57 8.44 -12.80
CA ASN A 138 -11.93 7.98 -14.03
C ASN A 138 -10.40 8.01 -13.89
N MET A 139 -9.88 9.06 -13.25
CA MET A 139 -8.47 9.14 -12.89
C MET A 139 -8.08 7.98 -11.97
N LEU A 140 -8.84 7.72 -10.89
CA LEU A 140 -8.55 6.60 -9.98
C LEU A 140 -8.59 5.24 -10.67
N ARG A 141 -9.56 5.00 -11.56
CA ARG A 141 -9.63 3.76 -12.34
C ARG A 141 -8.43 3.58 -13.26
N SER A 142 -7.89 4.67 -13.78
CA SER A 142 -6.69 4.66 -14.63
C SER A 142 -5.41 4.47 -13.80
N LEU A 143 -5.36 5.03 -12.59
CA LEU A 143 -4.26 4.87 -11.64
C LEU A 143 -4.14 3.45 -11.06
N ASN A 144 -5.26 2.70 -10.96
CA ASN A 144 -5.29 1.50 -10.14
C ASN A 144 -4.29 0.41 -10.56
N THR A 145 -3.88 0.35 -11.84
CA THR A 145 -2.91 -0.64 -12.34
C THR A 145 -1.47 -0.13 -12.43
N ILE A 146 -1.24 1.18 -12.27
CA ILE A 146 0.10 1.76 -12.41
C ILE A 146 0.92 1.41 -11.17
N LYS A 147 2.11 0.84 -11.35
CA LYS A 147 3.00 0.47 -10.23
C LYS A 147 3.87 1.64 -9.80
N PHE A 148 3.33 2.53 -8.96
CA PHE A 148 4.04 3.73 -8.50
C PHE A 148 4.21 3.82 -6.98
N ILE A 149 3.92 2.75 -6.24
CA ILE A 149 3.97 2.76 -4.77
C ILE A 149 5.04 1.77 -4.31
N PRO A 150 6.05 2.18 -3.53
CA PRO A 150 6.96 1.23 -2.91
C PRO A 150 6.20 0.28 -1.98
N THR A 151 6.39 -1.02 -2.15
CA THR A 151 5.76 -2.03 -1.27
C THR A 151 6.14 -1.82 0.19
N HIS A 152 5.25 -2.14 1.12
CA HIS A 152 5.56 -2.12 2.54
C HIS A 152 6.59 -3.19 2.87
N THR A 153 7.72 -2.80 3.48
CA THR A 153 8.73 -3.72 3.99
C THR A 153 8.21 -4.45 5.22
N ILE A 154 8.21 -5.79 5.20
CA ILE A 154 7.89 -6.59 6.39
C ILE A 154 8.99 -6.54 7.44
N TYR A 155 8.63 -6.90 8.67
CA TYR A 155 9.60 -7.07 9.76
C TYR A 155 10.60 -8.20 9.49
N ASP A 156 11.86 -7.98 9.85
CA ASP A 156 12.99 -8.89 9.61
C ASP A 156 12.75 -10.33 10.11
N TRP A 157 12.00 -10.52 11.19
CA TRP A 157 11.76 -11.88 11.69
C TRP A 157 10.82 -12.69 10.78
N LYS A 158 9.95 -12.03 9.99
CA LYS A 158 9.11 -12.71 9.00
C LYS A 158 9.89 -13.13 7.77
N SER A 159 10.88 -12.33 7.36
CA SER A 159 11.78 -12.72 6.26
C SER A 159 12.67 -13.90 6.64
N ARG A 160 12.97 -14.11 7.94
CA ARG A 160 13.58 -15.36 8.44
C ARG A 160 12.69 -16.59 8.20
N ILE A 161 11.37 -16.42 8.09
CA ILE A 161 10.42 -17.51 7.82
C ILE A 161 10.28 -17.75 6.32
N CYS A 162 9.94 -16.71 5.58
CA CYS A 162 9.75 -16.76 4.15
C CYS A 162 9.89 -15.36 3.57
N SER A 163 10.49 -15.26 2.39
CA SER A 163 10.65 -14.00 1.66
C SER A 163 9.30 -13.36 1.33
N GLN A 164 9.30 -12.03 1.25
CA GLN A 164 8.15 -11.23 0.87
C GLN A 164 7.88 -11.35 -0.64
N ALA A 165 6.62 -11.25 -1.05
CA ALA A 165 6.27 -11.04 -2.46
C ALA A 165 6.56 -9.61 -2.92
N ASN A 166 7.13 -9.45 -4.11
CA ASN A 166 7.43 -8.15 -4.73
C ASN A 166 8.38 -7.29 -3.86
N GLU A 167 9.32 -7.93 -3.15
CA GLU A 167 10.34 -7.24 -2.37
C GLU A 167 11.17 -6.32 -3.29
N ALA A 168 11.42 -5.09 -2.84
CA ALA A 168 12.11 -4.06 -3.62
C ALA A 168 11.45 -3.72 -4.98
N GLU A 169 10.14 -3.95 -5.13
CA GLU A 169 9.37 -3.53 -6.30
C GLU A 169 8.36 -2.43 -5.97
N LEU A 170 8.00 -1.67 -7.01
CA LEU A 170 6.80 -0.84 -6.97
C LEU A 170 5.55 -1.71 -7.20
N ILE A 171 4.50 -1.38 -6.48
CA ILE A 171 3.18 -2.00 -6.56
C ILE A 171 2.14 -0.98 -7.04
N SER A 172 1.05 -1.50 -7.57
CA SER A 172 -0.15 -0.74 -7.88
C SER A 172 -1.17 -0.87 -6.73
N PHE A 173 -2.22 -0.05 -6.72
CA PHE A 173 -3.30 -0.22 -5.74
C PHE A 173 -4.15 -1.47 -6.01
N CYS A 174 -4.39 -1.78 -7.29
CA CYS A 174 -5.25 -2.88 -7.71
C CYS A 174 -4.73 -4.21 -7.18
N ASN A 175 -5.62 -4.99 -6.54
CA ASN A 175 -5.34 -6.29 -5.94
C ASN A 175 -4.26 -6.28 -4.84
N SER A 176 -3.93 -5.11 -4.31
CA SER A 176 -3.03 -4.97 -3.16
C SER A 176 -3.82 -4.89 -1.86
N THR A 177 -3.20 -5.30 -0.76
CA THR A 177 -3.80 -5.30 0.58
C THR A 177 -3.05 -4.34 1.49
N LEU A 178 -3.73 -3.79 2.49
CA LEU A 178 -3.12 -2.90 3.48
C LEU A 178 -2.09 -3.63 4.35
N SER A 179 -1.00 -2.94 4.69
CA SER A 179 0.16 -3.48 5.43
C SER A 179 -0.18 -4.11 6.78
N TYR A 180 -1.25 -3.68 7.46
CA TYR A 180 -1.65 -4.26 8.75
C TYR A 180 -2.22 -5.69 8.62
N LYS A 181 -2.61 -6.12 7.40
CA LYS A 181 -3.01 -7.50 7.09
C LYS A 181 -1.82 -8.40 6.69
N GLN A 182 -0.58 -7.90 6.79
CA GLN A 182 0.62 -8.61 6.35
C GLN A 182 0.70 -10.04 6.89
N ASP A 183 0.30 -10.29 8.14
CA ASP A 183 0.32 -11.60 8.82
C ASP A 183 -0.46 -12.69 8.07
N LEU A 184 -1.35 -12.30 7.15
CA LEU A 184 -2.18 -13.23 6.39
C LEU A 184 -1.69 -13.46 4.96
N CYS A 185 -0.71 -12.68 4.46
CA CYS A 185 -0.45 -12.65 3.03
C CYS A 185 0.92 -12.15 2.57
N TRP A 186 1.90 -11.88 3.44
CA TRP A 186 3.14 -11.21 3.01
C TRP A 186 3.96 -11.97 1.96
N THR A 187 3.83 -13.29 1.88
CA THR A 187 4.54 -14.12 0.88
C THR A 187 3.83 -14.17 -0.48
N ARG A 188 2.67 -13.50 -0.62
CA ARG A 188 1.77 -13.62 -1.79
C ARG A 188 1.21 -12.29 -2.29
N CYS A 189 0.96 -11.33 -1.40
CA CYS A 189 0.27 -10.09 -1.72
C CYS A 189 1.22 -8.90 -1.74
N SER A 190 0.93 -7.97 -2.64
CA SER A 190 1.45 -6.60 -2.60
C SER A 190 0.87 -5.87 -1.38
N LEU A 191 1.74 -5.28 -0.57
CA LEU A 191 1.35 -4.64 0.68
C LEU A 191 1.43 -3.13 0.55
N ILE A 192 0.27 -2.45 0.62
CA ILE A 192 0.17 -0.99 0.61
C ILE A 192 0.68 -0.46 1.96
N PRO A 193 1.69 0.42 1.96
CA PRO A 193 2.21 0.99 3.20
C PRO A 193 1.19 1.94 3.84
N GLU A 194 1.34 2.18 5.14
CA GLU A 194 0.39 2.97 5.93
C GLU A 194 0.19 4.39 5.41
N TRP A 195 1.26 5.04 4.93
CA TRP A 195 1.16 6.38 4.33
C TRP A 195 0.35 6.40 3.03
N ALA A 196 0.16 5.26 2.36
CA ALA A 196 -0.64 5.15 1.14
C ALA A 196 -2.05 4.60 1.39
N ASN A 197 -2.45 4.43 2.66
CA ASN A 197 -3.80 4.03 3.01
C ASN A 197 -4.76 5.22 2.85
N PRO A 198 -5.79 5.16 1.98
CA PRO A 198 -6.77 6.24 1.82
C PRO A 198 -7.39 6.72 3.14
N LEU A 199 -7.57 5.83 4.13
CA LEU A 199 -8.15 6.17 5.43
C LEU A 199 -7.34 7.25 6.18
N ASN A 200 -6.03 7.22 6.04
CA ASN A 200 -5.12 8.12 6.76
C ASN A 200 -5.11 9.55 6.19
N HIS A 201 -5.79 9.77 5.06
CA HIS A 201 -5.91 11.06 4.38
C HIS A 201 -7.29 11.70 4.56
N LEU A 202 -8.16 11.07 5.34
CA LEU A 202 -9.49 11.58 5.63
C LEU A 202 -9.46 12.37 6.95
N ASN A 203 -9.95 13.61 6.91
CA ASN A 203 -10.22 14.35 8.13
C ASN A 203 -11.32 13.62 8.92
N GLN A 204 -11.00 13.21 10.15
CA GLN A 204 -11.70 12.20 10.98
C GLN A 204 -13.17 12.48 11.37
N TYR A 205 -13.86 13.46 10.78
CA TYR A 205 -15.06 14.03 11.40
C TYR A 205 -16.39 13.97 10.64
N HIS A 206 -16.51 13.36 9.45
CA HIS A 206 -17.81 13.36 8.74
C HIS A 206 -18.12 12.06 7.98
N TYR A 207 -19.40 11.67 7.93
CA TYR A 207 -19.98 10.62 7.07
C TYR A 207 -19.52 10.71 5.60
N VAL A 208 -19.30 11.94 5.11
CA VAL A 208 -18.76 12.24 3.78
C VAL A 208 -17.37 11.60 3.57
N GLY A 209 -16.55 11.53 4.61
CA GLY A 209 -15.24 10.87 4.56
C GLY A 209 -15.34 9.36 4.34
N MET A 210 -16.30 8.68 4.97
CA MET A 210 -16.47 7.23 4.79
C MET A 210 -16.98 6.88 3.38
N LYS A 211 -17.89 7.67 2.82
CA LYS A 211 -18.30 7.47 1.42
C LYS A 211 -17.12 7.66 0.46
N LYS A 212 -16.32 8.70 0.67
CA LYS A 212 -15.10 8.97 -0.11
C LYS A 212 -14.09 7.81 0.02
N TYR A 213 -13.93 7.26 1.22
CA TYR A 213 -13.11 6.08 1.47
C TYR A 213 -13.54 4.88 0.63
N GLU A 214 -14.83 4.54 0.68
CA GLU A 214 -15.41 3.41 -0.05
C GLU A 214 -15.25 3.57 -1.57
N GLU A 215 -15.52 4.78 -2.10
CA GLU A 215 -15.32 5.10 -3.51
C GLU A 215 -13.85 4.95 -3.94
N MET A 216 -12.91 5.42 -3.12
CA MET A 216 -11.48 5.23 -3.36
C MET A 216 -11.10 3.76 -3.40
N PHE A 217 -11.52 2.96 -2.40
CA PHE A 217 -11.26 1.52 -2.36
C PHE A 217 -11.79 0.81 -3.59
N GLN A 218 -13.01 1.14 -3.98
CA GLN A 218 -13.67 0.53 -5.14
C GLN A 218 -12.97 0.89 -6.46
N HIS A 219 -12.65 2.16 -6.70
CA HIS A 219 -12.05 2.60 -7.96
C HIS A 219 -10.57 2.21 -8.08
N LEU A 220 -9.84 2.22 -6.96
CA LEU A 220 -8.47 1.74 -6.87
C LEU A 220 -8.34 0.22 -6.78
N LYS A 221 -9.47 -0.49 -6.59
CA LYS A 221 -9.53 -1.96 -6.44
C LYS A 221 -8.60 -2.46 -5.32
N ILE A 222 -8.57 -1.74 -4.20
CA ILE A 222 -7.82 -2.15 -3.02
C ILE A 222 -8.60 -3.27 -2.33
N LEU A 223 -7.89 -4.31 -1.89
CA LEU A 223 -8.48 -5.42 -1.16
C LEU A 223 -8.55 -5.08 0.34
N GLU A 224 -9.76 -5.01 0.89
CA GLU A 224 -9.98 -4.88 2.34
C GLU A 224 -9.45 -6.11 3.11
N GLU A 225 -9.59 -7.28 2.50
CA GLU A 225 -9.10 -8.56 2.99
C GLU A 225 -8.41 -9.29 1.82
N PRO A 226 -7.29 -10.00 2.08
CA PRO A 226 -6.66 -10.80 1.05
C PRO A 226 -7.60 -11.89 0.52
N GLU A 227 -7.43 -12.26 -0.75
CA GLU A 227 -8.21 -13.34 -1.35
C GLU A 227 -7.93 -14.68 -0.64
N PHE A 228 -8.96 -15.53 -0.55
CA PHE A 228 -8.86 -16.81 0.13
C PHE A 228 -7.71 -17.68 -0.42
N ARG A 229 -7.58 -17.72 -1.75
CA ARG A 229 -6.52 -18.48 -2.42
C ARG A 229 -5.13 -18.00 -2.01
N ASP A 230 -4.93 -16.70 -1.89
CA ASP A 230 -3.62 -16.14 -1.56
C ASP A 230 -3.28 -16.33 -0.08
N VAL A 231 -4.25 -16.27 0.83
CA VAL A 231 -4.03 -16.65 2.24
C VAL A 231 -3.68 -18.13 2.36
N VAL A 232 -4.39 -19.03 1.68
CA VAL A 232 -4.08 -20.47 1.75
C VAL A 232 -2.68 -20.77 1.21
N ARG A 233 -2.30 -20.17 0.06
CA ARG A 233 -0.94 -20.31 -0.49
C ARG A 233 0.11 -19.70 0.44
N HIS A 234 -0.21 -18.58 1.08
CA HIS A 234 0.65 -17.95 2.05
C HIS A 234 0.94 -18.88 3.22
N VAL A 235 -0.09 -19.52 3.77
CA VAL A 235 0.03 -20.53 4.83
C VAL A 235 0.86 -21.73 4.37
N GLN A 236 0.68 -22.20 3.14
CA GLN A 236 1.53 -23.28 2.59
C GLN A 236 3.00 -22.87 2.56
N ASN A 237 3.30 -21.68 2.04
CA ASN A 237 4.67 -21.16 1.97
C ASN A 237 5.31 -21.08 3.36
N ILE A 238 4.56 -20.62 4.38
CA ILE A 238 5.02 -20.63 5.77
C ILE A 238 5.34 -22.06 6.19
N CYS A 239 4.36 -22.97 6.13
CA CYS A 239 4.51 -24.35 6.59
C CYS A 239 5.66 -25.10 5.91
N ASP A 240 5.88 -24.86 4.61
CA ASP A 240 6.94 -25.53 3.85
C ASP A 240 8.34 -25.09 4.29
N ASN A 241 8.49 -23.86 4.79
CA ASN A 241 9.77 -23.36 5.31
C ASN A 241 9.97 -23.65 6.81
N MET A 242 8.91 -23.96 7.56
CA MET A 242 8.99 -24.14 9.02
C MET A 242 9.91 -25.29 9.46
N ASN A 243 9.95 -26.40 8.72
CA ASN A 243 10.79 -27.55 9.09
C ASN A 243 12.28 -27.20 9.15
N ALA A 244 12.76 -26.38 8.22
CA ALA A 244 14.15 -25.93 8.19
C ALA A 244 14.49 -25.00 9.37
N LEU A 245 13.48 -24.35 9.95
CA LEU A 245 13.63 -23.36 11.02
C LEU A 245 13.48 -23.94 12.42
N ILE A 246 13.11 -25.22 12.56
CA ILE A 246 12.91 -25.85 13.88
C ILE A 246 14.10 -25.63 14.84
N PRO A 247 15.38 -25.84 14.45
CA PRO A 247 16.50 -25.60 15.36
C PRO A 247 16.56 -24.15 15.84
N THR A 248 16.36 -23.20 14.93
CA THR A 248 16.34 -21.77 15.26
C THR A 248 15.18 -21.40 16.17
N ILE A 249 13.99 -21.95 15.93
CA ILE A 249 12.81 -21.72 16.76
C ILE A 249 13.02 -22.30 18.17
N GLN A 250 13.67 -23.45 18.27
CA GLN A 250 13.98 -24.10 19.55
C GLN A 250 14.93 -23.26 20.41
N GLU A 251 15.91 -22.60 19.80
CA GLU A 251 16.89 -21.75 20.45
C GLU A 251 16.39 -20.32 20.75
N ASP A 252 15.51 -19.77 19.91
CA ASP A 252 15.03 -18.37 19.99
C ASP A 252 13.59 -18.29 20.51
N GLU A 253 13.43 -18.10 21.83
CA GLU A 253 12.12 -17.95 22.49
C GLU A 253 11.29 -16.78 21.93
N HIS A 254 11.96 -15.68 21.55
CA HIS A 254 11.26 -14.52 21.01
C HIS A 254 10.69 -14.82 19.62
N LEU A 255 11.42 -15.55 18.78
CA LEU A 255 10.93 -16.04 17.50
C LEU A 255 9.78 -17.03 17.68
N ALA A 256 9.90 -17.98 18.61
CA ALA A 256 8.84 -18.94 18.92
C ALA A 256 7.53 -18.24 19.34
N SER A 257 7.61 -17.24 20.21
CA SER A 257 6.46 -16.43 20.65
C SER A 257 5.82 -15.62 19.51
N ARG A 258 6.65 -15.05 18.61
CA ARG A 258 6.17 -14.34 17.42
C ARG A 258 5.47 -15.27 16.43
N ILE A 259 6.02 -16.46 16.21
CA ILE A 259 5.41 -17.52 15.40
C ILE A 259 4.09 -17.96 16.01
N GLU A 260 4.02 -18.16 17.33
CA GLU A 260 2.78 -18.51 18.01
C GLU A 260 1.67 -17.48 17.74
N THR A 261 2.01 -16.20 17.90
CA THR A 261 1.08 -15.08 17.68
C THR A 261 0.59 -15.05 16.24
N LEU A 262 1.51 -15.23 15.28
CA LEU A 262 1.20 -15.29 13.86
C LEU A 262 0.27 -16.45 13.53
N MET A 263 0.60 -17.66 13.97
CA MET A 263 -0.20 -18.85 13.69
C MET A 263 -1.59 -18.74 14.31
N THR A 264 -1.71 -18.13 15.49
CA THR A 264 -3.00 -17.87 16.12
C THR A 264 -3.90 -16.99 15.23
N LYS A 265 -3.36 -15.88 14.69
CA LYS A 265 -4.11 -15.03 13.75
C LYS A 265 -4.52 -15.76 12.47
N ILE A 266 -3.65 -16.65 11.97
CA ILE A 266 -3.95 -17.50 10.81
C ILE A 266 -5.11 -18.44 11.14
N TYR A 267 -5.08 -19.13 12.28
CA TYR A 267 -6.15 -20.05 12.69
C TYR A 267 -7.47 -19.32 12.90
N GLU A 268 -7.47 -18.14 13.52
CA GLU A 268 -8.66 -17.29 13.67
C GLU A 268 -9.28 -16.96 12.31
N TRP A 269 -8.45 -16.57 11.35
CA TRP A 269 -8.92 -16.24 10.01
C TRP A 269 -9.47 -17.48 9.28
N LEU A 270 -8.79 -18.63 9.34
CA LEU A 270 -9.22 -19.87 8.73
C LEU A 270 -10.52 -20.40 9.35
N HIS A 271 -10.66 -20.29 10.67
CA HIS A 271 -11.88 -20.62 11.39
C HIS A 271 -13.06 -19.77 10.92
N ARG A 272 -12.88 -18.44 10.83
CA ARG A 272 -13.91 -17.52 10.32
C ARG A 272 -14.36 -17.90 8.90
N LYS A 273 -13.41 -18.15 7.99
CA LYS A 273 -13.71 -18.45 6.58
C LYS A 273 -14.30 -19.84 6.34
N MET A 274 -14.15 -20.77 7.27
CA MET A 274 -14.81 -22.07 7.16
C MET A 274 -16.25 -22.08 7.63
N ASN A 275 -16.63 -21.18 8.54
CA ASN A 275 -18.02 -21.02 8.93
C ASN A 275 -18.89 -20.55 7.74
N ASP A 276 -18.28 -19.93 6.73
CA ASP A 276 -18.93 -19.51 5.48
C ASP A 276 -19.21 -20.70 4.50
N GLY A 277 -18.71 -21.90 4.78
CA GLY A 277 -19.03 -23.16 4.10
C GLY A 277 -18.42 -23.36 2.69
N SER A 278 -18.24 -22.30 1.90
CA SER A 278 -17.86 -22.39 0.47
C SER A 278 -16.43 -22.90 0.21
N ASN A 279 -15.55 -22.82 1.20
CA ASN A 279 -14.10 -23.02 1.01
C ASN A 279 -13.55 -24.30 1.67
N LYS A 280 -14.40 -25.08 2.33
CA LYS A 280 -13.99 -26.20 3.20
C LYS A 280 -13.18 -27.28 2.48
N ASP A 281 -13.66 -27.78 1.34
CA ASP A 281 -13.01 -28.88 0.61
C ASP A 281 -11.70 -28.46 -0.03
N SER A 282 -11.66 -27.24 -0.57
CA SER A 282 -10.44 -26.66 -1.15
C SER A 282 -9.34 -26.52 -0.09
N MET A 283 -9.69 -25.98 1.07
CA MET A 283 -8.75 -25.81 2.18
C MET A 283 -8.22 -27.15 2.68
N LYS A 284 -9.11 -28.13 2.88
CA LYS A 284 -8.74 -29.47 3.33
C LYS A 284 -7.76 -30.13 2.38
N ARG A 285 -8.04 -30.15 1.07
CA ARG A 285 -7.11 -30.71 0.08
C ARG A 285 -5.73 -30.06 0.11
N THR A 286 -5.67 -28.78 0.43
CA THR A 286 -4.46 -27.96 0.28
C THR A 286 -3.59 -27.97 1.55
N LEU A 287 -4.20 -28.05 2.73
CA LEU A 287 -3.53 -27.90 4.03
C LEU A 287 -3.45 -29.20 4.85
N TYR A 288 -4.19 -30.26 4.49
CA TYR A 288 -4.29 -31.48 5.30
C TYR A 288 -2.93 -32.14 5.63
N GLU A 289 -2.03 -32.21 4.66
CA GLU A 289 -0.71 -32.83 4.83
C GLU A 289 0.36 -31.85 5.32
N LYS A 290 0.06 -30.54 5.32
CA LYS A 290 1.04 -29.52 5.69
C LYS A 290 1.23 -29.49 7.21
N PRO A 291 2.46 -29.26 7.70
CA PRO A 291 2.74 -29.11 9.13
C PRO A 291 2.23 -27.75 9.63
N ILE A 292 0.90 -27.63 9.74
CA ILE A 292 0.22 -26.36 10.03
C ILE A 292 0.00 -26.13 11.51
N MET A 293 -0.02 -27.17 12.35
CA MET A 293 -0.24 -27.05 13.78
C MET A 293 1.07 -26.79 14.51
N PHE A 294 1.28 -25.57 14.96
CA PHE A 294 2.37 -25.22 15.87
C PHE A 294 2.09 -25.73 17.29
N LEU A 295 3.06 -26.39 17.91
CA LEU A 295 3.01 -26.79 19.32
C LEU A 295 3.97 -25.88 20.11
N PRO A 296 3.49 -24.90 20.88
CA PRO A 296 4.36 -23.90 21.47
C PRO A 296 5.36 -24.44 22.48
N VAL A 297 4.95 -25.44 23.28
CA VAL A 297 5.81 -26.06 24.31
C VAL A 297 6.94 -26.85 23.67
N ASP A 298 6.61 -27.65 22.65
CA ASP A 298 7.58 -28.49 21.95
C ASP A 298 8.31 -27.76 20.82
N LYS A 299 7.89 -26.52 20.52
CA LYS A 299 8.42 -25.63 19.47
C LYS A 299 8.53 -26.32 18.11
N LEU A 300 7.52 -27.11 17.76
CA LEU A 300 7.50 -27.92 16.56
C LEU A 300 6.18 -27.77 15.81
N PHE A 301 6.20 -28.10 14.53
CA PHE A 301 5.00 -28.11 13.69
C PHE A 301 4.59 -29.54 13.35
N VAL A 302 3.30 -29.84 13.41
CA VAL A 302 2.73 -31.12 12.98
C VAL A 302 1.56 -30.93 12.03
N PRO A 303 1.28 -31.91 11.15
CA PRO A 303 0.04 -31.93 10.40
C PRO A 303 -1.19 -32.05 11.30
N CYS A 304 -2.33 -31.53 10.85
CA CYS A 304 -3.59 -31.60 11.62
C CYS A 304 -3.99 -33.03 11.97
N TYR A 305 -3.71 -34.02 11.12
CA TYR A 305 -4.07 -35.42 11.40
C TYR A 305 -3.26 -36.07 12.54
N ARG A 306 -2.26 -35.37 13.09
CA ARG A 306 -1.46 -35.81 14.26
C ARG A 306 -1.91 -35.16 15.57
N VAL A 307 -2.92 -34.29 15.54
CA VAL A 307 -3.46 -33.64 16.74
C VAL A 307 -4.83 -34.20 17.11
N ALA A 308 -5.09 -34.37 18.40
CA ALA A 308 -6.38 -34.75 18.96
C ALA A 308 -6.90 -33.65 19.90
N ILE A 309 -8.20 -33.37 19.88
CA ILE A 309 -8.79 -32.31 20.73
C ILE A 309 -8.69 -32.65 22.21
N HIS A 310 -8.84 -33.94 22.55
CA HIS A 310 -8.68 -34.47 23.88
C HIS A 310 -7.85 -35.75 23.80
N LEU A 311 -6.79 -35.82 24.61
CA LEU A 311 -5.91 -36.98 24.67
C LEU A 311 -5.45 -37.14 26.12
N LYS A 312 -5.49 -38.36 26.66
CA LYS A 312 -4.92 -38.62 27.98
C LYS A 312 -3.39 -38.59 27.88
N GLU A 313 -2.72 -38.23 28.97
CA GLU A 313 -1.25 -38.15 29.00
C GLU A 313 -0.58 -39.49 28.63
N GLU A 314 -1.20 -40.62 29.03
CA GLU A 314 -0.76 -41.98 28.71
C GLU A 314 -0.84 -42.34 27.21
N ASP A 315 -1.67 -41.63 26.44
CA ASP A 315 -1.90 -41.87 25.01
C ASP A 315 -1.07 -40.93 24.11
N VAL A 316 -0.28 -40.03 24.69
CA VAL A 316 0.57 -39.08 23.96
C VAL A 316 1.78 -39.79 23.34
N ILE A 317 1.93 -39.69 22.02
CA ILE A 317 3.06 -40.25 21.29
C ILE A 317 3.73 -39.13 20.49
N LYS A 318 4.65 -38.37 21.10
CA LYS A 318 5.31 -37.24 20.40
C LYS A 318 6.27 -37.73 19.29
N PRO A 319 6.32 -37.09 18.10
CA PRO A 319 5.44 -36.03 17.57
C PRO A 319 4.32 -36.59 16.65
N TYR A 320 3.89 -37.83 16.86
CA TYR A 320 2.97 -38.57 16.00
C TYR A 320 1.49 -38.44 16.39
N LEU A 321 1.21 -38.34 17.68
CA LEU A 321 -0.12 -38.12 18.26
C LEU A 321 0.03 -37.21 19.50
N VAL A 322 -0.51 -36.00 19.41
CA VAL A 322 -0.42 -34.99 20.47
C VAL A 322 -1.78 -34.34 20.73
N GLU A 323 -1.97 -33.82 21.94
CA GLU A 323 -3.16 -33.02 22.23
C GLU A 323 -3.06 -31.64 21.58
N VAL A 324 -4.18 -31.12 21.09
CA VAL A 324 -4.29 -29.72 20.65
C VAL A 324 -3.98 -28.82 21.84
N PRO A 325 -3.04 -27.86 21.71
CA PRO A 325 -2.81 -26.88 22.75
C PRO A 325 -4.11 -26.20 23.18
N SER A 326 -4.39 -26.12 24.49
CA SER A 326 -5.65 -25.60 25.03
C SER A 326 -6.04 -24.22 24.50
N LYS A 327 -5.05 -23.37 24.21
CA LYS A 327 -5.23 -22.05 23.57
C LYS A 327 -5.87 -22.09 22.17
N TYR A 328 -5.77 -23.22 21.46
CA TYR A 328 -6.37 -23.43 20.14
C TYR A 328 -7.71 -24.18 20.20
N ALA A 329 -8.21 -24.51 21.40
CA ALA A 329 -9.49 -25.20 21.57
C ALA A 329 -10.68 -24.41 21.00
N SER A 330 -10.60 -23.07 21.01
CA SER A 330 -11.58 -22.18 20.36
C SER A 330 -11.68 -22.40 18.84
N PHE A 331 -10.64 -22.95 18.22
CA PHE A 331 -10.60 -23.28 16.80
C PHE A 331 -11.01 -24.74 16.52
N SER A 332 -11.61 -25.44 17.49
CA SER A 332 -12.00 -26.86 17.36
C SER A 332 -12.85 -27.17 16.13
N ILE A 333 -13.77 -26.29 15.71
CA ILE A 333 -14.53 -26.44 14.46
C ILE A 333 -13.57 -26.49 13.26
N TYR A 334 -12.55 -25.63 13.27
CA TYR A 334 -11.55 -25.61 12.20
C TYR A 334 -10.70 -26.86 12.17
N LEU A 335 -10.20 -27.26 13.34
CA LEU A 335 -9.38 -28.45 13.50
C LEU A 335 -10.16 -29.71 13.10
N ASN A 336 -11.41 -29.84 13.54
CA ASN A 336 -12.30 -30.95 13.16
C ASN A 336 -12.61 -31.02 11.66
N ALA A 337 -12.61 -29.88 10.97
CA ALA A 337 -12.86 -29.86 9.52
C ALA A 337 -11.64 -30.31 8.71
N LEU A 338 -10.42 -29.98 9.18
CA LEU A 338 -9.18 -30.44 8.57
C LEU A 338 -8.87 -31.90 8.91
N VAL A 339 -9.12 -32.32 10.15
CA VAL A 339 -9.00 -33.71 10.57
C VAL A 339 -10.14 -34.51 9.96
N CYS A 340 -9.88 -35.21 8.86
CA CYS A 340 -10.87 -36.04 8.17
C CYS A 340 -11.62 -36.94 9.17
N LYS A 341 -12.95 -36.91 9.17
CA LYS A 341 -13.84 -37.75 10.00
C LYS A 341 -13.51 -39.25 9.92
N ASP A 342 -12.78 -39.70 8.91
CA ASP A 342 -12.44 -41.11 8.72
C ASP A 342 -11.34 -41.62 9.67
N ARG A 343 -10.75 -40.73 10.51
CA ARG A 343 -9.94 -41.14 11.68
C ARG A 343 -10.62 -40.87 13.03
N LEU A 344 -11.94 -40.68 13.06
CA LEU A 344 -12.72 -40.96 14.27
C LEU A 344 -12.58 -42.43 14.71
N MET A 345 -12.04 -43.32 13.88
CA MET A 345 -11.70 -44.67 14.31
C MET A 345 -10.52 -44.77 15.29
N PHE A 346 -9.73 -43.73 15.55
CA PHE A 346 -8.70 -43.80 16.62
C PHE A 346 -9.05 -43.02 17.90
N VAL A 347 -10.13 -42.23 17.90
CA VAL A 347 -10.58 -41.50 19.12
C VAL A 347 -11.93 -42.02 19.64
N VAL A 348 -12.58 -42.97 18.94
CA VAL A 348 -13.84 -43.60 19.40
C VAL A 348 -13.68 -45.11 19.72
N LEU A 349 -12.46 -45.68 19.62
CA LEU A 349 -12.25 -47.12 19.88
C LEU A 349 -11.81 -47.50 21.31
N PHE A 350 -11.80 -46.58 22.27
CA PHE A 350 -11.56 -46.90 23.70
C PHE A 350 -12.64 -46.35 24.63
N MET A 351 -13.90 -46.45 24.21
CA MET A 351 -15.04 -46.41 25.13
C MET A 351 -15.82 -47.72 25.05
N TYR A 352 -15.20 -48.81 25.52
CA TYR A 352 -15.87 -49.95 26.16
C TYR A 352 -14.91 -50.66 27.10
#